data_AF-A0A1M5V6P9-F1
#
_entry.id   AF-A0A1M5V6P9-F1
#
_cell.length_a   1.000
_cell.length_b   1.000
_cell.length_c   1.000
_cell.angle_alpha   90.00
_cell.angle_beta   90.00
_cell.angle_gamma   90.00
#
_symmetry.space_group_name_H-M   'P 1'
#
loop_
_entity.id
_entity.type
_entity.pdbx_description
1 polymer ?
#
loop_
_entity_poly.entity_id
_entity_poly.type
_entity_poly.pdbx_seq_one_letter_code
_entity_poly.pdbx_strand_id
1 'polypeptide(L)'
;MKNTSNITEIKKTLKRKWLKDNTLALCIITLIILVIYVVTKILNSIFLVAFNTILAFSVYLYMRNKMMSFIEKEMYIKNKEP
;
A
#
# COMPACT_ATOMS: atom_id res chain seq x y z
N MET A 1 28.59 11.11 -4.71
CA MET A 1 27.21 11.42 -4.27
C MET A 1 26.14 11.49 -5.39
N LYS A 2 26.48 11.42 -6.70
CA LYS A 2 25.47 11.46 -7.80
C LYS A 2 24.56 10.21 -7.90
N ASN A 3 25.03 9.04 -7.48
CA ASN A 3 24.33 7.77 -7.69
C ASN A 3 23.09 7.58 -6.78
N THR A 4 23.16 8.04 -5.53
CA THR A 4 22.05 7.94 -4.56
C THR A 4 20.84 8.82 -4.92
N SER A 5 21.09 9.98 -5.55
CA SER A 5 20.03 10.88 -6.06
C SER A 5 19.20 10.19 -7.15
N ASN A 6 19.87 9.54 -8.10
CA ASN A 6 19.22 8.85 -9.22
C ASN A 6 18.39 7.64 -8.76
N ILE A 7 18.91 6.83 -7.83
CA ILE A 7 18.17 5.71 -7.23
C ILE A 7 16.90 6.19 -6.51
N THR A 8 16.97 7.34 -5.84
CA THR A 8 15.84 7.89 -5.09
C THR A 8 14.72 8.36 -6.03
N GLU A 9 15.08 8.99 -7.15
CA GLU A 9 14.12 9.40 -8.19
C GLU A 9 13.48 8.20 -8.88
N ILE A 10 14.26 7.16 -9.23
CA ILE A 10 13.72 5.94 -9.83
C ILE A 10 12.72 5.26 -8.87
N LYS A 11 13.07 5.11 -7.59
CA LYS A 11 12.15 4.56 -6.56
C LYS A 11 10.88 5.40 -6.44
N LYS A 12 10.97 6.72 -6.49
CA LYS A 12 9.80 7.63 -6.43
C LYS A 12 8.88 7.42 -7.64
N THR A 13 9.46 7.25 -8.83
CA THR A 13 8.70 7.01 -10.07
C THR A 13 8.01 5.64 -10.04
N LEU A 14 8.72 4.59 -9.59
CA LEU A 14 8.14 3.25 -9.44
C LEU A 14 7.03 3.20 -8.39
N LYS A 15 7.17 3.92 -7.26
CA LYS A 15 6.09 4.11 -6.29
C LYS A 15 4.85 4.73 -6.93
N ARG A 16 5.04 5.79 -7.73
CA ARG A 16 3.92 6.45 -8.43
C ARG A 16 3.25 5.52 -9.45
N LYS A 17 4.04 4.74 -10.20
CA LYS A 17 3.54 3.73 -11.14
C LYS A 17 2.69 2.68 -10.41
N TRP A 18 3.25 2.11 -9.33
CA TRP A 18 2.52 1.13 -8.51
C TRP A 18 1.22 1.70 -7.93
N LEU A 19 1.23 2.93 -7.43
CA LEU A 19 0.03 3.58 -6.92
C LEU A 19 -1.04 3.75 -8.02
N LYS A 20 -0.66 4.17 -9.23
CA LYS A 20 -1.59 4.28 -10.36
C LYS A 20 -2.21 2.93 -10.70
N ASP A 21 -1.38 1.89 -10.81
CA ASP A 21 -1.83 0.54 -11.20
C ASP A 21 -2.72 -0.10 -10.12
N ASN A 22 -2.54 0.29 -8.85
CA ASN A 22 -3.30 -0.23 -7.72
C ASN A 22 -4.34 0.77 -7.17
N THR A 23 -4.65 1.87 -7.88
CA THR A 23 -5.60 2.89 -7.40
C THR A 23 -6.99 2.31 -7.19
N LEU A 24 -7.47 1.46 -8.12
CA LEU A 24 -8.76 0.77 -7.98
C LEU A 24 -8.79 -0.13 -6.74
N ALA A 25 -7.73 -0.89 -6.49
CA ALA A 25 -7.64 -1.76 -5.31
C ALA A 25 -7.63 -0.94 -4.01
N LEU A 26 -6.92 0.19 -3.98
CA LEU A 26 -6.92 1.11 -2.84
C LEU A 26 -8.32 1.70 -2.61
N CYS A 27 -9.03 2.13 -3.66
CA CYS A 27 -10.40 2.61 -3.54
C CYS A 27 -11.35 1.55 -2.95
N ILE A 28 -11.26 0.31 -3.43
CA ILE A 28 -12.10 -0.80 -2.93
C ILE A 28 -11.79 -1.06 -1.44
N ILE A 29 -10.51 -1.10 -1.06
CA ILE A 29 -10.08 -1.28 0.33
C ILE A 29 -10.63 -0.15 1.22
N THR A 30 -10.50 1.10 0.79
CA THR A 30 -11.03 2.26 1.52
C THR A 30 -12.54 2.15 1.71
N LEU A 31 -13.28 1.72 0.68
CA LEU A 31 -14.72 1.52 0.76
C LEU A 31 -15.10 0.41 1.76
N ILE A 32 -14.37 -0.71 1.78
CA ILE A 32 -14.57 -1.80 2.74
C ILE A 32 -14.35 -1.28 4.18
N ILE A 33 -13.27 -0.54 4.43
CA ILE A 33 -12.98 0.03 5.75
C ILE A 33 -14.10 0.98 6.19
N LEU A 34 -14.63 1.79 5.27
CA LEU A 34 -15.74 2.70 5.54
C LEU A 34 -17.02 1.94 5.93
N VAL A 35 -17.37 0.88 5.21
CA VAL A 35 -18.53 0.04 5.51
C VAL A 35 -18.37 -0.60 6.89
N ILE A 36 -17.21 -1.18 7.19
CA ILE A 36 -16.93 -1.78 8.51
C ILE A 36 -17.04 -0.72 9.62
N TYR A 37 -16.56 0.50 9.38
CA TYR A 37 -16.69 1.59 10.34
C TYR A 37 -18.15 1.95 10.64
N VAL A 38 -18.99 2.07 9.61
CA VAL A 38 -20.43 2.35 9.76
C VAL A 38 -21.12 1.23 10.55
N VAL A 39 -20.86 -0.03 10.20
CA VAL A 39 -21.41 -1.20 10.92
C VAL A 39 -20.98 -1.19 12.38
N THR A 40 -19.72 -0.86 12.65
CA THR A 40 -19.18 -0.77 14.01
C THR A 40 -19.88 0.32 14.83
N LYS A 41 -20.20 1.47 14.21
CA LYS A 41 -20.95 2.56 14.85
C LYS A 41 -22.40 2.16 15.18
N ILE A 42 -23.05 1.38 14.31
CA ILE A 42 -24.42 0.89 14.55
C ILE A 42 -24.45 -0.11 15.70
N LEU A 43 -23.49 -1.04 15.74
CA LEU A 43 -23.44 -2.11 16.74
C LEU A 43 -22.85 -1.67 18.08
N ASN A 44 -22.26 -0.47 18.14
CA ASN A 44 -21.63 0.14 19.31
C ASN A 44 -20.67 -0.80 20.08
N SER A 45 -20.00 -1.70 19.35
CA SER A 45 -19.15 -2.74 19.92
C SER A 45 -17.68 -2.32 19.89
N ILE A 46 -17.08 -2.19 21.08
CA ILE A 46 -15.66 -1.88 21.25
C ILE A 46 -14.76 -2.95 20.60
N PHE A 47 -15.18 -4.21 20.61
CA PHE A 47 -14.43 -5.30 19.97
C PHE A 47 -14.31 -5.10 18.46
N LEU A 48 -15.37 -4.63 17.79
CA LEU A 48 -15.34 -4.34 16.36
C LEU A 48 -14.44 -3.14 16.03
N VAL A 49 -14.36 -2.13 16.91
CA VAL A 49 -13.44 -1.00 16.76
C VAL A 49 -11.98 -1.47 16.81
N ALA A 50 -11.65 -2.28 17.82
CA ALA A 50 -10.30 -2.83 17.96
C ALA A 50 -9.93 -3.73 16.77
N PHE A 51 -10.85 -4.60 16.36
CA PHE A 51 -10.66 -5.48 15.20
C PHE A 51 -10.46 -4.69 13.90
N ASN A 52 -11.27 -3.66 13.65
CA ASN A 52 -11.13 -2.80 12.47
C ASN A 52 -9.77 -2.09 12.44
N THR A 53 -9.27 -1.66 13.60
CA THR A 53 -7.95 -1.02 13.71
C THR A 53 -6.83 -2.00 13.35
N ILE A 54 -6.88 -3.23 13.88
CA ILE A 54 -5.91 -4.28 13.55
C ILE A 54 -5.98 -4.61 12.05
N LEU A 55 -7.19 -4.78 11.51
CA LEU A 55 -7.41 -5.11 10.11
C LEU A 55 -6.87 -4.00 9.18
N ALA A 56 -7.12 -2.73 9.49
CA ALA A 56 -6.58 -1.60 8.74
C ALA A 56 -5.04 -1.59 8.75
N PHE A 57 -4.41 -1.86 9.91
CA PHE A 57 -2.96 -1.99 10.01
C PHE A 57 -2.42 -3.17 9.19
N SER A 58 -3.06 -4.34 9.25
CA SER A 58 -2.67 -5.52 8.48
C SER A 58 -2.76 -5.25 6.98
N VAL A 59 -3.84 -4.62 6.51
CA VAL A 59 -4.02 -4.25 5.11
C VAL A 59 -2.97 -3.24 4.66
N TYR A 60 -2.67 -2.24 5.50
CA TYR A 60 -1.61 -1.28 5.23
C TYR A 60 -0.24 -1.96 5.08
N LEU A 61 0.13 -2.84 6.01
CA LEU A 61 1.39 -3.58 5.96
C LEU A 61 1.47 -4.48 4.73
N TYR A 62 0.38 -5.17 4.39
CA TYR A 62 0.30 -6.00 3.19
C TYR A 62 0.54 -5.16 1.91
N MET A 63 -0.18 -4.04 1.75
CA MET A 63 -0.03 -3.16 0.59
C MET A 63 1.37 -2.54 0.52
N ARG A 64 1.95 -2.15 1.66
CA ARG A 64 3.32 -1.64 1.75
C ARG A 64 4.34 -2.68 1.31
N ASN A 65 4.21 -3.92 1.77
CA ASN A 65 5.11 -5.02 1.41
C ASN A 65 5.00 -5.36 -0.09
N LYS A 66 3.78 -5.38 -0.62
CA LYS A 66 3.54 -5.61 -2.06
C LYS A 66 4.15 -4.50 -2.92
N MET A 67 4.04 -3.24 -2.49
CA MET A 67 4.69 -2.10 -3.17
C MET A 67 6.22 -2.23 -3.12
N MET A 68 6.80 -2.60 -1.97
CA MET A 68 8.25 -2.76 -1.84
C MET A 68 8.77 -3.89 -2.74
N SER A 69 8.08 -5.04 -2.75
CA SER A 69 8.43 -6.17 -3.63
C SER A 69 8.36 -5.79 -5.11
N PHE A 70 7.36 -4.99 -5.51
CA PHE A 70 7.28 -4.46 -6.88
C PHE A 70 8.49 -3.57 -7.22
N ILE A 71 8.83 -2.63 -6.34
CA ILE A 71 9.98 -1.74 -6.54
C ILE A 71 11.28 -2.53 -6.64
N GLU A 72 11.47 -3.54 -5.79
CA GLU A 72 12.67 -4.38 -5.81
C GLU A 72 12.79 -5.19 -7.10
N LYS A 73 11.68 -5.79 -7.57
CA LYS A 73 11.65 -6.50 -8.85
C LYS A 73 12.01 -5.60 -10.04
N GLU A 74 11.37 -4.44 -10.14
CA GLU A 74 11.61 -3.49 -11.24
C GLU A 74 13.03 -2.92 -11.19
N MET A 75 13.56 -2.63 -10.00
CA MET A 75 14.95 -2.20 -9.82
C MET A 75 15.95 -3.29 -10.21
N TYR A 76 15.66 -4.55 -9.88
CA TYR A 76 16.52 -5.69 -10.21
C TYR A 76 16.56 -5.95 -11.72
N ILE A 77 15.41 -5.88 -12.40
CA ILE A 77 15.32 -6.01 -13.86
C ILE A 77 16.12 -4.89 -14.55
N LYS A 78 15.92 -3.64 -14.11
CA LYS A 78 16.60 -2.47 -14.68
C LYS A 78 18.12 -2.48 -14.47
N ASN A 79 18.61 -3.12 -13.40
CA ASN A 79 20.04 -3.30 -13.16
C ASN A 79 20.65 -4.50 -13.93
N LYS A 80 19.82 -5.33 -14.57
CA LYS A 80 20.24 -6.50 -15.36
C LYS A 80 20.21 -6.26 -16.87
N GLU A 81 19.63 -5.15 -17.34
CA GLU A 81 19.79 -4.72 -18.73
C GLU A 81 21.22 -4.18 -18.91
N PRO A 82 22.00 -4.75 -19.85
CA PRO A 82 23.40 -4.37 -20.07
C PRO A 82 23.56 -2.94 -20.60
#